data_AF-A0A8B3F450-F1
#
_entry.id   AF-A0A8B3F450-F1
#
_cell.length_a   1.000
_cell.length_b   1.000
_cell.length_c   1.000
_cell.angle_alpha   90.00
_cell.angle_beta   90.00
_cell.angle_gamma   90.00
#
_symmetry.space_group_name_H-M   'P 1'
#
loop_
_entity.id
_entity.type
_entity.pdbx_description
1 polymer ?
#
loop_
_entity_poly.entity_id
_entity_poly.type
_entity_poly.pdbx_seq_one_letter_code
_entity_poly.pdbx_strand_id
1 'polypeptide(L)'
;MKSDKKYSQQSRSSGWGGKRIGAGAPIGNTNAVKHGERSRQAFFPLSGDNGRFTPLQLLRVRNLLLAERVGELMHRSLSLGTAAWRGFMRLDGILWQHTRKMMVLERRKAKLNLQHSQH
;
A
#
# COMPACT_ATOMS: atom_id res chain seq x y z
N MET A 1 -27.65 -21.85 -39.02
CA MET A 1 -27.34 -22.16 -37.60
C MET A 1 -26.02 -21.52 -37.23
N LYS A 2 -25.96 -20.94 -36.03
CA LYS A 2 -24.87 -20.15 -35.45
C LYS A 2 -23.65 -21.01 -35.05
N SER A 3 -22.45 -20.45 -35.17
CA SER A 3 -21.34 -20.58 -34.18
C SER A 3 -20.25 -19.57 -34.57
N ASP A 4 -20.25 -18.35 -34.04
CA ASP A 4 -19.65 -17.89 -32.78
C ASP A 4 -18.13 -18.20 -32.60
N LYS A 5 -17.34 -17.12 -32.70
CA LYS A 5 -16.30 -16.68 -31.75
C LYS A 5 -15.08 -17.58 -31.48
N LYS A 6 -13.88 -17.09 -31.85
CA LYS A 6 -13.04 -16.21 -31.00
C LYS A 6 -11.66 -16.01 -31.64
N TYR A 7 -11.30 -14.75 -31.87
CA TYR A 7 -9.92 -14.29 -32.03
C TYR A 7 -9.09 -14.77 -30.83
N SER A 8 -8.16 -15.71 -31.03
CA SER A 8 -7.09 -16.00 -30.08
C SER A 8 -5.79 -15.30 -30.52
N GLN A 9 -5.87 -13.99 -30.72
CA GLN A 9 -4.68 -13.14 -30.60
C GLN A 9 -4.30 -13.10 -29.12
N GLN A 10 -3.59 -14.14 -28.68
CA GLN A 10 -2.89 -14.12 -27.41
C GLN A 10 -1.73 -13.13 -27.59
N SER A 11 -2.03 -11.85 -27.30
CA SER A 11 -1.03 -10.80 -27.10
C SER A 11 0.01 -11.32 -26.11
N ARG A 12 1.16 -11.75 -26.63
CA ARG A 12 2.38 -12.04 -25.87
C ARG A 12 3.13 -10.74 -25.56
N SER A 13 2.40 -9.65 -25.29
CA SER A 13 2.96 -8.30 -25.10
C SER A 13 2.69 -7.70 -23.72
N SER A 14 2.39 -8.51 -22.72
CA SER A 14 2.52 -8.09 -21.32
C SER A 14 3.85 -8.60 -20.77
N GLY A 15 4.92 -7.84 -21.00
CA GLY A 15 6.21 -7.97 -20.32
C GLY A 15 6.13 -7.66 -18.81
N TRP A 16 4.98 -7.90 -18.19
CA TRP A 16 4.68 -7.68 -16.80
C TRP A 16 4.49 -9.04 -16.14
N GLY A 17 5.51 -9.50 -15.40
CA GLY A 17 5.44 -10.75 -14.65
C GLY A 17 6.47 -11.78 -15.09
N GLY A 18 7.75 -11.43 -14.97
CA GLY A 18 8.82 -12.43 -15.04
C GLY A 18 8.70 -13.41 -13.86
N LYS A 19 9.04 -14.67 -14.10
CA LYS A 19 9.11 -15.68 -13.04
C LYS A 19 10.34 -15.37 -12.13
N ARG A 20 10.14 -14.65 -11.00
CA ARG A 20 11.09 -14.41 -9.85
C ARG A 20 12.05 -13.20 -9.98
N ILE A 21 12.76 -12.76 -8.93
CA ILE A 21 12.31 -11.86 -7.82
C ILE A 21 12.55 -10.40 -8.29
N GLY A 22 11.50 -9.55 -8.32
CA GLY A 22 11.56 -8.16 -8.83
C GLY A 22 11.10 -7.98 -10.29
N ALA A 23 10.23 -8.87 -10.75
CA ALA A 23 10.27 -9.36 -12.12
C ALA A 23 9.54 -8.52 -13.18
N GLY A 24 10.30 -7.57 -13.76
CA GLY A 24 9.94 -6.84 -14.98
C GLY A 24 9.94 -5.32 -14.83
N ALA A 25 10.15 -4.82 -13.63
CA ALA A 25 10.19 -3.38 -13.39
C ALA A 25 11.64 -2.87 -13.61
N PRO A 26 11.88 -1.83 -14.44
CA PRO A 26 13.20 -1.23 -14.59
C PRO A 26 13.79 -0.83 -13.24
N ILE A 27 15.12 -0.79 -13.11
CA ILE A 27 15.80 -0.35 -11.88
C ILE A 27 15.24 1.02 -11.49
N GLY A 28 14.65 1.12 -10.28
CA GLY A 28 13.94 2.32 -9.80
C GLY A 28 12.40 2.23 -9.86
N ASN A 29 11.83 1.38 -10.72
CA ASN A 29 10.39 1.13 -10.74
C ASN A 29 10.01 0.17 -9.59
N THR A 30 9.59 0.79 -8.49
CA THR A 30 9.16 0.11 -7.27
C THR A 30 7.65 0.01 -7.16
N ASN A 31 6.90 0.34 -8.20
CA ASN A 31 5.43 0.40 -8.12
C ASN A 31 4.83 -0.97 -7.76
N ALA A 32 5.38 -2.07 -8.24
CA ALA A 32 4.95 -3.41 -7.81
C ALA A 32 5.27 -3.70 -6.33
N VAL A 33 6.32 -3.08 -5.77
CA VAL A 33 6.71 -3.19 -4.36
C VAL A 33 5.85 -2.27 -3.47
N LYS A 34 5.52 -1.07 -3.97
CA LYS A 34 4.69 -0.05 -3.30
C LYS A 34 3.19 -0.32 -3.37
N HIS A 35 2.71 -0.87 -4.49
CA HIS A 35 1.28 -0.99 -4.82
C HIS A 35 0.82 -2.42 -5.09
N GLY A 36 1.72 -3.41 -5.16
CA GLY A 36 1.34 -4.78 -5.45
C GLY A 36 0.43 -5.39 -4.38
N GLU A 37 -0.30 -6.44 -4.77
CA GLU A 37 -1.24 -7.25 -3.98
C GLU A 37 -0.75 -7.62 -2.56
N ARG A 38 0.57 -7.70 -2.34
CA ARG A 38 1.21 -7.93 -1.03
C ARG A 38 1.06 -6.77 -0.05
N SER A 39 0.94 -5.52 -0.52
CA SER A 39 0.64 -4.34 0.31
C SER A 39 -0.74 -4.44 0.96
N ARG A 40 -1.65 -5.18 0.32
CA ARG A 40 -3.01 -5.46 0.81
C ARG A 40 -3.00 -6.33 2.08
N GLN A 41 -1.93 -7.10 2.31
CA GLN A 41 -1.71 -7.90 3.52
C GLN A 41 -0.88 -7.20 4.60
N ALA A 42 -0.32 -6.02 4.33
CA ALA A 42 0.46 -5.25 5.31
C ALA A 42 -0.41 -4.46 6.30
N PHE A 43 -1.71 -4.77 6.34
CA PHE A 43 -2.53 -4.49 7.50
C PHE A 43 -2.07 -5.40 8.62
N PHE A 44 -1.08 -4.95 9.40
CA PHE A 44 -0.76 -5.60 10.67
C PHE A 44 -2.02 -5.52 11.54
N PRO A 45 -2.73 -6.63 11.81
CA PRO A 45 -3.77 -6.61 12.82
C PRO A 45 -3.09 -6.22 14.14
N LEU A 46 -3.58 -5.19 14.79
CA LEU A 46 -3.11 -4.86 16.13
C LEU A 46 -3.70 -5.93 17.04
N SER A 47 -2.88 -6.86 17.52
CA SER A 47 -3.32 -7.91 18.44
C SER A 47 -3.99 -7.25 19.66
N GLY A 48 -5.19 -7.71 20.02
CA GLY A 48 -5.97 -7.15 21.14
C GLY A 48 -6.95 -6.01 20.76
N ASP A 49 -7.08 -5.71 19.46
CA ASP A 49 -8.20 -4.94 18.91
C ASP A 49 -9.52 -5.74 19.08
N ASN A 50 -10.16 -5.59 20.24
CA ASN A 50 -11.51 -6.11 20.49
C ASN A 50 -12.59 -5.17 19.93
N GLY A 51 -12.35 -4.50 18.79
CA GLY A 51 -13.24 -3.50 18.22
C GLY A 51 -13.31 -2.19 19.02
N ARG A 52 -12.42 -1.99 20.00
CA ARG A 52 -12.40 -0.81 20.88
C ARG A 52 -11.98 0.48 20.19
N PHE A 53 -11.28 0.38 19.06
CA PHE A 53 -10.74 1.52 18.35
C PHE A 53 -11.46 1.75 17.04
N THR A 54 -11.73 3.01 16.74
CA THR A 54 -12.22 3.42 15.43
C THR A 54 -11.19 3.10 14.34
N PRO A 55 -11.62 2.92 13.07
CA PRO A 55 -10.70 2.73 11.95
C PRO A 55 -9.62 3.81 11.85
N LEU A 56 -9.95 5.06 12.20
CA LEU A 56 -9.02 6.18 12.20
C LEU A 56 -7.94 6.04 13.29
N GLN A 57 -8.31 5.62 14.50
CA GLN A 57 -7.36 5.37 15.59
C GLN A 57 -6.41 4.22 15.25
N LEU A 58 -6.94 3.11 14.71
CA LEU A 58 -6.13 1.98 14.28
C LEU A 58 -5.13 2.39 13.18
N LEU A 59 -5.55 3.21 12.21
CA LEU A 59 -4.67 3.72 11.17
C LEU A 59 -3.55 4.59 11.74
N ARG A 60 -3.85 5.49 12.70
CA ARG A 60 -2.84 6.34 13.35
C ARG A 60 -1.79 5.53 14.08
N VAL A 61 -2.21 4.55 14.90
CA VAL A 61 -1.29 3.66 15.64
C VAL A 61 -0.41 2.88 14.66
N ARG A 62 -1.01 2.29 13.62
CA ARG A 62 -0.24 1.57 12.58
C ARG A 62 0.75 2.49 11.87
N ASN A 63 0.37 3.73 11.57
CA ASN A 63 1.24 4.68 10.88
C ASN A 63 2.44 5.08 11.75
N LEU A 64 2.26 5.20 13.07
CA LEU A 64 3.34 5.48 14.01
C LEU A 64 4.38 4.34 14.03
N LEU A 65 3.93 3.09 14.18
CA LEU A 65 4.80 1.91 14.16
C LEU A 65 5.56 1.78 12.82
N LEU A 66 4.89 2.09 11.71
CA LEU A 66 5.54 2.11 10.40
C LEU A 66 6.57 3.23 10.30
N ALA A 67 6.27 4.42 10.81
CA ALA A 67 7.17 5.57 10.77
C ALA A 67 8.45 5.31 11.58
N GLU A 68 8.35 4.72 12.77
CA GLU A 68 9.50 4.30 13.58
C GLU A 68 10.39 3.34 12.78
N ARG A 69 9.80 2.28 12.22
CA ARG A 69 10.58 1.30 11.45
C ARG A 69 11.18 1.87 10.17
N VAL A 70 10.47 2.76 9.49
CA VAL A 70 10.99 3.48 8.31
C VAL A 70 12.17 4.36 8.71
N GLY A 71 12.06 5.10 9.82
CA GLY A 71 13.15 5.91 10.37
C GLY A 71 14.39 5.08 10.69
N GLU A 72 14.24 3.94 11.38
CA GLU A 72 15.34 3.00 11.65
C GLU A 72 16.04 2.52 10.37
N LEU A 73 15.29 2.28 9.30
CA LEU A 73 15.84 1.87 8.02
C LEU A 73 16.56 3.03 7.32
N MET A 74 16.04 4.26 7.40
CA MET A 74 16.66 5.45 6.82
C MET A 74 17.98 5.82 7.51
N HIS A 75 18.12 5.54 8.80
CA HIS A 75 19.38 5.72 9.52
C HIS A 75 20.47 4.73 9.10
N ARG A 76 20.13 3.65 8.41
CA ARG A 76 21.10 2.72 7.80
C ARG A 76 21.44 3.25 6.42
N SER A 77 22.69 3.10 5.97
CA SER A 77 23.06 3.38 4.58
C SER A 77 22.33 2.42 3.64
N LEU A 78 21.19 2.85 3.10
CA LEU A 78 20.35 2.06 2.20
C LEU A 78 20.92 2.10 0.78
N SER A 79 21.71 1.09 0.41
CA SER A 79 22.15 0.94 -0.98
C SER A 79 20.99 0.50 -1.87
N LEU A 80 20.82 1.17 -3.02
CA LEU A 80 19.80 0.85 -4.02
C LEU A 80 19.85 -0.64 -4.40
N GLY A 81 18.67 -1.25 -4.59
CA GLY A 81 18.57 -2.64 -5.03
C GLY A 81 18.87 -3.70 -3.95
N THR A 82 19.27 -3.32 -2.74
CA THR A 82 19.43 -4.26 -1.63
C THR A 82 18.08 -4.75 -1.06
N ALA A 83 18.12 -5.83 -0.28
CA ALA A 83 16.95 -6.31 0.45
C ALA A 83 16.44 -5.26 1.46
N ALA A 84 17.35 -4.54 2.12
CA ALA A 84 17.01 -3.43 3.03
C ALA A 84 16.30 -2.29 2.29
N TRP A 85 16.81 -1.88 1.12
CA TRP A 85 16.17 -0.88 0.29
C TRP A 85 14.78 -1.32 -0.19
N ARG A 86 14.62 -2.58 -0.64
CA ARG A 86 13.30 -3.12 -1.01
C ARG A 86 12.33 -3.15 0.19
N GLY A 87 12.83 -3.45 1.38
CA GLY A 87 12.07 -3.42 2.63
C GLY A 87 11.59 -2.01 2.97
N PHE A 88 12.50 -1.04 2.91
CA PHE A 88 12.19 0.39 3.07
C PHE A 88 11.11 0.85 2.08
N MET A 89 11.31 0.62 0.78
CA MET A 89 10.36 1.05 -0.26
C MET A 89 8.97 0.44 -0.09
N ARG A 90 8.89 -0.78 0.45
CA ARG A 90 7.62 -1.42 0.79
C ARG A 90 6.94 -0.71 1.97
N LEU A 91 7.67 -0.49 3.06
CA LEU A 91 7.14 0.12 4.27
C LEU A 91 6.72 1.58 4.03
N ASP A 92 7.53 2.34 3.28
CA ASP A 92 7.20 3.69 2.81
C ASP A 92 5.89 3.69 1.99
N GLY A 93 5.74 2.74 1.06
CA GLY A 93 4.50 2.60 0.29
C GLY A 93 3.26 2.34 1.17
N ILE A 94 3.38 1.51 2.20
CA ILE A 94 2.29 1.20 3.14
C ILE A 94 1.97 2.43 4.01
N LEU A 95 2.99 3.12 4.51
CA LEU A 95 2.88 4.36 5.29
C LEU A 95 2.04 5.40 4.52
N TRP A 96 2.36 5.60 3.23
CA TRP A 96 1.61 6.53 2.39
C TRP A 96 0.17 6.10 2.13
N GLN A 97 -0.09 4.80 1.97
CA GLN A 97 -1.46 4.29 1.84
C GLN A 97 -2.30 4.55 3.10
N HIS A 98 -1.72 4.33 4.28
CA HIS A 98 -2.37 4.60 5.56
C HIS A 98 -2.64 6.09 5.73
N THR A 99 -1.64 6.93 5.46
CA THR A 99 -1.73 8.38 5.49
C THR A 99 -2.87 8.90 4.61
N ARG A 100 -2.96 8.41 3.37
CA ARG A 100 -4.05 8.78 2.46
C ARG A 100 -5.43 8.37 2.98
N LYS A 101 -5.54 7.17 3.55
CA LYS A 101 -6.80 6.70 4.17
C LYS A 101 -7.19 7.55 5.37
N MET A 102 -6.23 7.93 6.23
CA MET A 102 -6.48 8.85 7.35
C MET A 102 -7.02 10.18 6.85
N MET A 103 -6.37 10.80 5.85
CA MET A 103 -6.83 12.06 5.27
C MET A 103 -8.28 11.99 4.76
N VAL A 104 -8.67 10.89 4.10
CA VAL A 104 -10.05 10.69 3.64
C VAL A 104 -11.03 10.60 4.82
N LEU A 105 -10.69 9.86 5.87
CA LEU A 105 -11.55 9.71 7.05
C LEU A 105 -11.67 11.02 7.83
N GLU A 106 -10.58 11.75 8.03
CA GLU A 106 -10.58 13.05 8.68
C GLU A 106 -11.43 14.06 7.91
N ARG A 107 -11.29 14.10 6.57
CA ARG A 107 -12.11 14.98 5.73
C ARG A 107 -13.59 14.65 5.84
N ARG A 108 -13.96 13.35 5.88
CA ARG A 108 -15.35 12.93 6.10
C ARG A 108 -15.87 13.35 7.46
N LYS A 109 -15.08 13.15 8.52
CA LYS A 109 -15.42 13.59 9.88
C LYS A 109 -15.64 15.10 9.96
N ALA A 110 -14.73 15.89 9.39
CA ALA A 110 -14.85 17.35 9.33
C ALA A 110 -16.11 17.79 8.57
N LYS A 111 -16.41 17.16 7.43
CA LYS A 111 -17.62 17.46 6.66
C LYS A 111 -18.90 17.19 7.45
N LEU A 112 -18.96 16.06 8.17
CA LEU A 112 -20.09 15.72 9.02
C LEU A 112 -20.26 16.75 10.15
N ASN A 113 -19.17 17.14 10.82
CA ASN A 113 -19.24 18.14 11.89
C ASN A 113 -19.78 19.49 11.40
N LEU A 114 -19.37 19.92 10.20
CA LEU A 114 -19.89 21.14 9.57
C LEU A 114 -21.40 21.05 9.32
N GLN A 115 -21.89 19.91 8.83
CA GLN A 115 -23.33 19.71 8.59
C GLN A 115 -24.15 19.73 9.88
N HIS A 116 -23.63 19.15 10.97
CA HIS A 116 -24.31 19.19 12.27
C HIS A 116 -24.29 20.57 12.94
N SER A 117 -23.36 21.45 12.58
CA SER A 117 -23.25 22.80 13.16
C SER A 117 -24.11 23.85 12.45
N GLN A 118 -24.76 23.49 11.34
CA GLN A 118 -25.65 24.37 10.57
C GLN A 118 -27.15 24.11 10.82
N HIS A 119 -27.46 23.23 11.77
CA HIS A 119 -28.80 22.96 12.27
C HIS A 119 -28.87 23.30 13.76
#